data_AF-A2EUJ7-F1
#
_entry.id   AF-A2EUJ7-F1
#
_cell.length_a   1.000
_cell.length_b   1.000
_cell.length_c   1.000
_cell.angle_alpha   90.00
_cell.angle_beta   90.00
_cell.angle_gamma   90.00
#
_symmetry.space_group_name_H-M   'P 1'
#
loop_
_entity.id
_entity.type
_entity.pdbx_description
1 polymer ?
#
loop_
_entity_poly.entity_id
_entity_poly.type
_entity_poly.pdbx_seq_one_letter_code
_entity_poly.pdbx_strand_id
1 'polypeptide(L)'
;MTNSPLFKQLPDNYLQCLCCSHYCQIAPGKLGKCRIRGNNNGQPVLPTYGRYTVAIDPIEKKPLHHFLPGSSIYSYGTVGCNFSCQFCQNSSLSMWGLDIEDVGCIHESDIGRLKKLTPERVVSSAIKNSCQSIASTYNEPTVSSEFSHEVFKLAKEKGLYTVYVTNGYESVECLDYLAPYLDAVNIDLKSFNDKFYMKTCGGHLEPVCNTIRRCYAMGIHTEVTTLIIPKNNDSDEELTAAANFLASVGKDIPWHLSAYHDDYNFEGFGRTPLETLKRAAAIGKKAGLKYVYMGNVQAPEARVTRCPNCGHLLVDRIWFGTEVKMKGGKCEKCGEVVPGFFSDANNLKPKLTRVPDHLRNLSNSPVTAKIESKLPQKFVIYATQGGTSQEYAEKIAMQFGVDAFNIADIDPNSLSSADEIVFVLSTYGRGNPPQPATKFWETLKSTDIDMKNVKFTVLGCGSSGYKKTFCGFAKSVFERMKELGAQELAPLCTRDELDDDETYPEVTKWIDALKL
;
A
#
# COMPACT_ATOMS: atom_id res chain seq x y z
N MET A 1 9.74 -27.15 -0.98
CA MET A 1 10.79 -26.22 -1.44
C MET A 1 11.67 -25.94 -0.23
N THR A 2 12.98 -26.20 -0.25
CA THR A 2 13.83 -26.12 0.97
C THR A 2 14.67 -24.84 1.06
N ASN A 3 14.86 -24.08 -0.03
CA ASN A 3 15.75 -22.91 -0.06
C ASN A 3 15.13 -21.72 -0.83
N SER A 4 14.09 -21.10 -0.29
CA SER A 4 13.59 -19.84 -0.86
C SER A 4 14.48 -18.66 -0.41
N PRO A 5 14.93 -17.78 -1.32
CA PRO A 5 15.70 -16.57 -0.97
C PRO A 5 14.82 -15.47 -0.33
N LEU A 6 13.50 -15.66 -0.31
CA LEU A 6 12.54 -14.72 0.25
C LEU A 6 12.14 -15.06 1.70
N PHE A 7 12.98 -15.84 2.38
CA PHE A 7 12.91 -16.08 3.81
C PHE A 7 14.29 -15.87 4.44
N LYS A 8 14.30 -15.21 5.59
CA LYS A 8 15.48 -15.08 6.44
C LYS A 8 15.27 -15.86 7.73
N GLN A 9 16.25 -16.69 8.09
CA GLN A 9 16.27 -17.42 9.35
C GLN A 9 16.40 -16.45 10.53
N LEU A 10 15.63 -16.70 11.58
CA LEU A 10 15.70 -16.01 12.87
C LEU A 10 15.97 -17.03 13.99
N PRO A 11 16.33 -16.59 15.22
CA PRO A 11 16.45 -17.47 16.38
C PRO A 11 15.18 -18.30 16.64
N ASP A 12 15.33 -19.39 17.40
CA ASP A 12 14.22 -20.24 17.85
C ASP A 12 13.34 -20.80 16.69
N ASN A 13 13.98 -21.09 15.56
CA ASN A 13 13.34 -21.59 14.33
C ASN A 13 12.29 -20.63 13.73
N TYR A 14 12.25 -19.35 14.12
CA TYR A 14 11.41 -18.37 13.44
C TYR A 14 11.90 -18.08 12.03
N LEU A 15 10.97 -17.68 11.16
CA LEU A 15 11.29 -17.23 9.81
C LEU A 15 10.74 -15.83 9.57
N GLN A 16 11.60 -14.94 9.09
CA GLN A 16 11.20 -13.65 8.56
C GLN A 16 10.85 -13.83 7.08
N CYS A 17 9.58 -13.68 6.71
CA CYS A 17 9.17 -13.59 5.32
C CYS A 17 9.62 -12.24 4.75
N LEU A 18 10.29 -12.27 3.60
CA LEU A 18 10.82 -11.10 2.89
C LEU A 18 10.08 -10.84 1.58
N CYS A 19 8.88 -11.38 1.40
CA CYS A 19 8.22 -11.34 0.10
C CYS A 19 7.33 -10.10 -0.11
N CYS A 20 6.83 -9.51 0.97
CA CYS A 20 5.97 -8.33 0.93
C CYS A 20 6.24 -7.44 2.13
N SER A 21 5.74 -6.21 2.07
CA SER A 21 5.98 -5.16 3.07
C SER A 21 5.34 -5.40 4.43
N HIS A 22 4.65 -6.54 4.64
CA HIS A 22 4.26 -6.98 5.98
C HIS A 22 5.43 -7.49 6.81
N TYR A 23 6.48 -8.01 6.16
CA TYR A 23 7.62 -8.64 6.85
C TYR A 23 7.16 -9.52 8.03
N CYS A 24 6.31 -10.52 7.77
CA CYS A 24 5.82 -11.41 8.83
C CYS A 24 6.98 -12.18 9.48
N GLN A 25 7.05 -12.16 10.81
CA GLN A 25 7.85 -13.10 11.60
C GLN A 25 6.97 -14.31 11.94
N ILE A 26 7.26 -15.44 11.31
CA ILE A 26 6.41 -16.62 11.32
C ILE A 26 7.00 -17.62 12.31
N ALA A 27 6.24 -17.93 13.36
CA ALA A 27 6.62 -18.92 14.36
C ALA A 27 6.68 -20.34 13.77
N PRO A 28 7.46 -21.26 14.35
CA PRO A 28 7.45 -22.67 13.98
C PRO A 28 6.04 -23.27 13.93
N GLY A 29 5.69 -23.93 12.82
CA GLY A 29 4.39 -24.54 12.58
C GLY A 29 3.32 -23.59 12.02
N LYS A 30 3.58 -22.29 11.95
CA LYS A 30 2.58 -21.27 11.57
C LYS A 30 2.68 -20.80 10.12
N LEU A 31 1.62 -20.16 9.67
CA LEU A 31 1.50 -19.44 8.41
C LEU A 31 1.58 -17.93 8.66
N GLY A 32 2.13 -17.19 7.69
CA GLY A 32 2.11 -15.73 7.68
C GLY A 32 0.71 -15.19 7.35
N LYS A 33 0.58 -13.86 7.31
CA LYS A 33 -0.69 -13.15 7.11
C LYS A 33 -1.46 -13.56 5.86
N CYS A 34 -0.75 -13.94 4.80
CA CYS A 34 -1.38 -14.40 3.55
C CYS A 34 -1.94 -15.81 3.58
N ARG A 35 -1.72 -16.55 4.68
CA ARG A 35 -2.14 -17.95 4.90
C ARG A 35 -1.54 -18.99 3.93
N ILE A 36 -0.52 -18.59 3.17
CA ILE A 36 0.19 -19.46 2.22
C ILE A 36 1.66 -19.62 2.59
N ARG A 37 2.34 -18.52 2.87
CA ARG A 37 3.78 -18.54 3.19
C ARG A 37 3.93 -18.99 4.64
N GLY A 38 4.59 -20.11 4.89
CA GLY A 38 4.64 -20.72 6.21
C GLY A 38 6.03 -21.14 6.68
N ASN A 39 6.07 -21.58 7.93
CA ASN A 39 7.26 -22.07 8.61
C ASN A 39 6.99 -23.47 9.18
N ASN A 40 7.65 -24.49 8.64
CA ASN A 40 7.65 -25.84 9.20
C ASN A 40 8.93 -26.06 10.00
N ASN A 41 8.93 -25.69 11.28
CA ASN A 41 10.05 -25.88 12.22
C ASN A 41 11.41 -25.40 11.69
N GLY A 42 11.46 -24.15 11.20
CA GLY A 42 12.66 -23.52 10.64
C GLY A 42 12.80 -23.73 9.13
N GLN A 43 11.90 -24.47 8.48
CA GLN A 43 11.92 -24.69 7.03
C GLN A 43 10.80 -23.90 6.34
N PRO A 44 11.11 -23.04 5.37
CA PRO A 44 10.09 -22.34 4.59
C PRO A 44 9.16 -23.32 3.86
N VAL A 45 7.86 -23.05 3.87
CA VAL A 45 6.87 -23.84 3.12
C VAL A 45 5.91 -22.96 2.33
N LEU A 46 5.52 -23.47 1.17
CA LEU A 46 4.52 -22.89 0.26
C LEU A 46 3.56 -24.01 -0.16
N PRO A 47 2.47 -24.24 0.59
CA PRO A 47 1.54 -25.35 0.35
C PRO A 47 0.91 -25.32 -1.05
N THR A 48 0.74 -24.14 -1.63
CA THR A 48 0.18 -23.96 -2.98
C THR A 48 1.20 -24.05 -4.10
N TYR A 49 2.47 -24.35 -3.82
CA TYR A 49 3.47 -24.48 -4.87
C TYR A 49 3.06 -25.53 -5.91
N GLY A 50 3.02 -25.13 -7.18
CA GLY A 50 2.55 -25.97 -8.27
C GLY A 50 1.04 -26.23 -8.28
N ARG A 51 0.23 -25.40 -7.62
CA ARG A 51 -1.25 -25.45 -7.62
C ARG A 51 -1.80 -24.09 -8.04
N TYR A 52 -2.36 -24.02 -9.25
CA TYR A 52 -2.83 -22.76 -9.84
C TYR A 52 -4.11 -22.92 -10.66
N THR A 53 -4.87 -21.84 -10.76
CA THR A 53 -5.89 -21.64 -11.80
C THR A 53 -5.28 -20.89 -12.98
N VAL A 54 -5.87 -21.04 -14.17
CA VAL A 54 -5.37 -20.41 -15.39
C VAL A 54 -6.50 -19.90 -16.27
N ALA A 55 -6.27 -18.80 -16.98
CA ALA A 55 -7.12 -18.35 -18.08
C ALA A 55 -6.28 -17.63 -19.13
N ILE A 56 -6.85 -17.46 -20.32
CA ILE A 56 -6.28 -16.64 -21.38
C ILE A 56 -7.23 -15.47 -21.57
N ASP A 57 -6.68 -14.27 -21.46
CA ASP A 57 -7.41 -13.02 -21.54
C ASP A 57 -6.71 -12.07 -22.53
N PRO A 58 -7.38 -11.05 -23.06
CA PRO A 58 -6.69 -9.92 -23.68
C PRO A 58 -5.86 -9.16 -22.63
N ILE A 59 -4.73 -8.58 -23.06
CA ILE A 59 -3.83 -7.83 -22.19
C ILE A 59 -4.52 -6.66 -21.48
N GLU A 60 -5.54 -6.07 -22.12
CA GLU A 60 -6.36 -4.98 -21.58
C GLU A 60 -7.13 -5.39 -20.31
N LYS A 61 -7.40 -6.69 -20.11
CA LYS A 61 -8.01 -7.18 -18.86
C LYS A 61 -7.01 -7.19 -17.69
N LYS A 62 -5.70 -7.06 -17.94
CA LYS A 62 -4.65 -6.88 -16.93
C LYS A 62 -4.30 -5.39 -16.74
N PRO A 63 -5.30 -4.51 -16.85
CA PRO A 63 -5.22 -3.09 -17.22
C PRO A 63 -3.85 -2.61 -17.72
N LEU A 64 -3.37 -3.22 -18.80
CA LEU A 64 -2.12 -2.85 -19.47
C LEU A 64 -2.45 -2.33 -20.87
N HIS A 65 -2.68 -1.03 -20.97
CA HIS A 65 -3.09 -0.37 -22.22
C HIS A 65 -1.90 0.02 -23.10
N HIS A 66 -0.71 0.15 -22.52
CA HIS A 66 0.52 0.59 -23.16
C HIS A 66 1.57 -0.53 -23.22
N PHE A 67 1.15 -1.79 -23.04
CA PHE A 67 2.02 -2.96 -23.12
C PHE A 67 1.39 -4.02 -24.00
N LEU A 68 1.91 -4.19 -25.22
CA LEU A 68 1.42 -5.14 -26.23
C LEU A 68 -0.10 -5.06 -26.47
N PRO A 69 -0.68 -3.85 -26.69
CA PRO A 69 -2.13 -3.69 -26.84
C PRO A 69 -2.69 -4.61 -27.94
N GLY A 70 -3.81 -5.28 -27.64
CA GLY A 70 -4.47 -6.26 -28.50
C GLY A 70 -3.91 -7.69 -28.43
N SER A 71 -2.84 -7.92 -27.68
CA SER A 71 -2.27 -9.27 -27.54
C SER A 71 -3.03 -10.12 -26.51
N SER A 72 -2.88 -11.45 -26.64
CA SER A 72 -3.34 -12.42 -25.65
C SER A 72 -2.29 -12.67 -24.58
N ILE A 73 -2.73 -12.78 -23.33
CA ILE A 73 -1.89 -13.08 -22.17
C ILE A 73 -2.35 -14.37 -21.47
N TYR A 74 -1.40 -15.27 -21.20
CA TYR A 74 -1.64 -16.47 -20.40
C TYR A 74 -1.53 -16.14 -18.92
N SER A 75 -2.63 -16.24 -18.19
CA SER A 75 -2.71 -15.80 -16.80
C SER A 75 -2.80 -16.97 -15.86
N TYR A 76 -2.07 -16.92 -14.75
CA TYR A 76 -2.19 -17.89 -13.66
C TYR A 76 -2.25 -17.19 -12.30
N GLY A 77 -2.88 -17.86 -11.33
CA GLY A 77 -3.00 -17.38 -9.95
C GLY A 77 -3.31 -18.55 -9.01
N THR A 78 -3.21 -18.30 -7.72
CA THR A 78 -3.42 -19.33 -6.68
C THR A 78 -4.40 -18.83 -5.63
N VAL A 79 -4.43 -19.44 -4.46
CA VAL A 79 -5.25 -19.01 -3.31
C VAL A 79 -4.41 -18.24 -2.29
N GLY A 80 -5.08 -17.50 -1.41
CA GLY A 80 -4.50 -16.63 -0.39
C GLY A 80 -4.09 -15.26 -0.92
N CYS A 81 -4.01 -14.27 -0.03
CA CYS A 81 -3.67 -12.90 -0.39
C CYS A 81 -3.02 -12.21 0.81
N ASN A 82 -2.05 -11.34 0.59
CA ASN A 82 -1.41 -10.60 1.69
C ASN A 82 -2.29 -9.44 2.22
N PHE A 83 -3.40 -9.12 1.53
CA PHE A 83 -4.44 -8.17 1.92
C PHE A 83 -5.77 -8.89 2.19
N SER A 84 -6.65 -8.26 2.97
CA SER A 84 -8.00 -8.70 3.30
C SER A 84 -9.06 -7.72 2.79
N CYS A 85 -8.94 -7.29 1.52
CA CYS A 85 -9.81 -6.30 0.90
C CYS A 85 -11.30 -6.70 1.01
N GLN A 86 -12.10 -5.89 1.70
CA GLN A 86 -13.53 -6.18 1.89
C GLN A 86 -14.40 -6.06 0.61
N PHE A 87 -13.84 -5.49 -0.46
CA PHE A 87 -14.45 -5.35 -1.80
C PHE A 87 -13.84 -6.29 -2.85
N CYS A 88 -13.14 -7.36 -2.43
CA CYS A 88 -12.38 -8.20 -3.35
C CYS A 88 -13.29 -8.97 -4.32
N GLN A 89 -13.18 -8.67 -5.62
CA GLN A 89 -13.93 -9.36 -6.69
C GLN A 89 -13.47 -10.81 -6.91
N ASN A 90 -12.27 -11.16 -6.43
CA ASN A 90 -11.71 -12.51 -6.43
C ASN A 90 -11.62 -13.08 -5.00
N SER A 91 -12.58 -12.74 -4.13
CA SER A 91 -12.59 -13.15 -2.72
C SER A 91 -12.52 -14.67 -2.54
N SER A 92 -13.12 -15.44 -3.44
CA SER A 92 -13.06 -16.92 -3.44
C SER A 92 -11.64 -17.49 -3.54
N LEU A 93 -10.69 -16.75 -4.12
CA LEU A 93 -9.27 -17.09 -4.13
C LEU A 93 -8.51 -16.36 -3.03
N SER A 94 -8.75 -15.06 -2.90
CA SER A 94 -7.94 -14.16 -2.07
C SER A 94 -8.20 -14.30 -0.57
N MET A 95 -9.45 -14.59 -0.18
CA MET A 95 -9.89 -14.78 1.21
C MET A 95 -9.95 -16.27 1.59
N TRP A 96 -9.29 -17.13 0.81
CA TRP A 96 -9.21 -18.55 1.10
C TRP A 96 -8.45 -18.79 2.42
N GLY A 97 -9.00 -19.66 3.26
CA GLY A 97 -8.33 -20.17 4.46
C GLY A 97 -7.90 -19.09 5.45
N LEU A 98 -8.64 -17.98 5.57
CA LEU A 98 -8.31 -16.89 6.49
C LEU A 98 -8.26 -17.34 7.97
N ASP A 99 -8.98 -18.40 8.29
CA ASP A 99 -9.07 -19.10 9.57
C ASP A 99 -7.95 -20.12 9.81
N ILE A 100 -7.16 -20.46 8.78
CA ILE A 100 -6.08 -21.44 8.87
C ILE A 100 -4.77 -20.74 9.24
N GLU A 101 -4.25 -21.03 10.43
CA GLU A 101 -3.00 -20.44 10.91
C GLU A 101 -1.83 -21.42 11.01
N ASP A 102 -2.14 -22.71 11.07
CA ASP A 102 -1.16 -23.79 11.22
C ASP A 102 -0.89 -24.47 9.87
N VAL A 103 0.39 -24.68 9.56
CA VAL A 103 0.81 -25.40 8.34
C VAL A 103 0.20 -26.80 8.29
N GLY A 104 0.09 -27.46 9.45
CA GLY A 104 -0.47 -28.82 9.55
C GLY A 104 -1.97 -28.91 9.28
N CYS A 105 -2.68 -27.78 9.23
CA CYS A 105 -4.12 -27.72 8.96
C CYS A 105 -4.46 -27.56 7.47
N ILE A 106 -3.46 -27.43 6.59
CA ILE A 106 -3.70 -27.40 5.14
C ILE A 106 -3.69 -28.83 4.60
N HIS A 107 -4.83 -29.27 4.08
CA HIS A 107 -5.01 -30.56 3.45
C HIS A 107 -5.00 -30.43 1.91
N GLU A 108 -4.66 -31.51 1.20
CA GLU A 108 -4.68 -31.54 -0.27
C GLU A 108 -6.08 -31.25 -0.83
N SER A 109 -7.15 -31.57 -0.09
CA SER A 109 -8.53 -31.22 -0.44
C SER A 109 -8.76 -29.71 -0.54
N ASP A 110 -8.07 -28.92 0.28
CA ASP A 110 -8.34 -27.49 0.43
C ASP A 110 -7.81 -26.70 -0.78
N ILE A 111 -6.74 -27.20 -1.40
CA ILE A 111 -6.11 -26.66 -2.61
C ILE A 111 -6.37 -27.53 -3.85
N GLY A 112 -7.13 -28.63 -3.70
CA GLY A 112 -7.33 -29.64 -4.74
C GLY A 112 -8.16 -29.18 -5.94
N ARG A 113 -8.89 -28.06 -5.81
CA ARG A 113 -9.59 -27.41 -6.94
C ARG A 113 -8.63 -26.70 -7.91
N LEU A 114 -7.41 -26.41 -7.47
CA LEU A 114 -6.37 -25.81 -8.31
C LEU A 114 -5.68 -26.89 -9.16
N LYS A 115 -5.28 -26.53 -10.38
CA LYS A 115 -4.60 -27.45 -11.29
C LYS A 115 -3.16 -27.65 -10.84
N LYS A 116 -2.66 -28.88 -10.94
CA LYS A 116 -1.23 -29.18 -10.78
C LYS A 116 -0.48 -28.65 -12.00
N LEU A 117 0.39 -27.67 -11.81
CA LEU A 117 1.17 -27.06 -12.88
C LEU A 117 2.64 -26.95 -12.49
N THR A 118 3.52 -27.25 -13.44
CA THR A 118 4.94 -26.91 -13.35
C THR A 118 5.21 -25.62 -14.11
N PRO A 119 6.32 -24.91 -13.84
CA PRO A 119 6.71 -23.72 -14.59
C PRO A 119 6.80 -23.97 -16.11
N GLU A 120 7.36 -25.11 -16.53
CA GLU A 120 7.47 -25.49 -17.95
C GLU A 120 6.09 -25.69 -18.58
N ARG A 121 5.13 -26.24 -17.82
CA ARG A 121 3.77 -26.44 -18.31
C ARG A 121 3.05 -25.11 -18.53
N VAL A 122 3.27 -24.12 -17.66
CA VAL A 122 2.74 -22.76 -17.84
C VAL A 122 3.30 -22.14 -19.13
N VAL A 123 4.63 -22.15 -19.30
CA VAL A 123 5.29 -21.56 -20.47
C VAL A 123 4.89 -22.26 -21.78
N SER A 124 4.93 -23.60 -21.81
CA SER A 124 4.52 -24.36 -23.00
C SER A 124 3.04 -24.16 -23.35
N SER A 125 2.17 -23.98 -22.36
CA SER A 125 0.75 -23.68 -22.59
C SER A 125 0.55 -22.28 -23.16
N ALA A 126 1.32 -21.28 -22.69
CA ALA A 126 1.28 -19.94 -23.25
C ALA A 126 1.67 -19.93 -24.74
N ILE A 127 2.78 -20.59 -25.10
CA ILE A 127 3.25 -20.72 -26.49
C ILE A 127 2.22 -21.46 -27.35
N LYS A 128 1.69 -22.58 -26.85
CA LYS A 128 0.69 -23.38 -27.58
C LYS A 128 -0.57 -22.58 -27.93
N ASN A 129 -0.94 -21.62 -27.09
CA ASN A 129 -2.10 -20.75 -27.31
C ASN A 129 -1.73 -19.39 -27.92
N SER A 130 -0.54 -19.25 -28.51
CA SER A 130 -0.08 -18.03 -29.18
C SER A 130 -0.14 -16.78 -28.31
N CYS A 131 0.01 -16.94 -26.98
CA CYS A 131 0.11 -15.81 -26.07
C CYS A 131 1.50 -15.17 -26.21
N GLN A 132 1.55 -13.84 -26.18
CA GLN A 132 2.82 -13.10 -26.24
C GLN A 132 3.41 -12.88 -24.84
N SER A 133 2.57 -13.00 -23.81
CA SER A 133 2.93 -12.71 -22.44
C SER A 133 2.31 -13.69 -21.45
N ILE A 134 2.85 -13.72 -20.24
CA ILE A 134 2.36 -14.50 -19.10
C ILE A 134 2.16 -13.58 -17.89
N ALA A 135 0.99 -13.65 -17.25
CA ALA A 135 0.68 -12.90 -16.02
C ALA A 135 0.59 -13.80 -14.79
N SER A 136 1.15 -13.34 -13.67
CA SER A 136 0.75 -13.77 -12.32
C SER A 136 -0.27 -12.77 -11.78
N THR A 137 -1.46 -13.23 -11.39
CA THR A 137 -2.65 -12.38 -11.14
C THR A 137 -3.76 -13.10 -10.33
N TYR A 138 -4.97 -12.55 -10.36
CA TYR A 138 -6.23 -12.95 -9.70
C TYR A 138 -6.31 -12.66 -8.20
N ASN A 139 -5.36 -13.18 -7.44
CA ASN A 139 -5.21 -12.92 -6.02
C ASN A 139 -4.08 -11.89 -5.83
N GLU A 140 -3.08 -12.23 -5.03
CA GLU A 140 -1.90 -11.40 -4.85
C GLU A 140 -0.65 -12.23 -5.21
N PRO A 141 0.05 -11.91 -6.29
CA PRO A 141 1.06 -12.80 -6.85
C PRO A 141 2.27 -12.99 -5.94
N THR A 142 2.55 -12.06 -5.01
CA THR A 142 3.64 -12.21 -4.03
C THR A 142 3.50 -13.44 -3.13
N VAL A 143 2.29 -14.00 -2.96
CA VAL A 143 2.15 -15.26 -2.19
C VAL A 143 2.91 -16.43 -2.84
N SER A 144 3.25 -16.32 -4.13
CA SER A 144 3.87 -17.36 -4.94
C SER A 144 5.07 -16.92 -5.78
N SER A 145 5.79 -15.87 -5.36
CA SER A 145 6.90 -15.25 -6.11
C SER A 145 7.98 -16.21 -6.60
N GLU A 146 8.29 -17.28 -5.87
CA GLU A 146 9.27 -18.30 -6.26
C GLU A 146 8.84 -19.05 -7.51
N PHE A 147 7.56 -19.46 -7.58
CA PHE A 147 7.01 -20.09 -8.77
C PHE A 147 6.99 -19.09 -9.93
N SER A 148 6.64 -17.83 -9.66
CA SER A 148 6.68 -16.78 -10.66
C SER A 148 8.06 -16.54 -11.21
N HIS A 149 9.10 -16.53 -10.36
CA HIS A 149 10.48 -16.40 -10.79
C HIS A 149 10.89 -17.52 -11.75
N GLU A 150 10.56 -18.78 -11.41
CA GLU A 150 10.85 -19.93 -12.28
C GLU A 150 10.11 -19.84 -13.62
N VAL A 151 8.81 -19.52 -13.59
CA VAL A 151 8.00 -19.31 -14.80
C VAL A 151 8.57 -18.18 -15.65
N PHE A 152 8.89 -17.04 -15.04
CA PHE A 152 9.34 -15.84 -15.75
C PHE A 152 10.71 -16.05 -16.37
N LYS A 153 11.65 -16.68 -15.66
CA LYS A 153 12.95 -17.05 -16.22
C LYS A 153 12.79 -17.90 -17.49
N LEU A 154 11.99 -18.97 -17.42
CA LEU A 154 11.71 -19.84 -18.57
C LEU A 154 10.96 -19.11 -19.69
N ALA A 155 10.03 -18.21 -19.35
CA ALA A 155 9.29 -17.40 -20.31
C ALA A 155 10.24 -16.50 -21.11
N LYS A 156 11.20 -15.84 -20.44
CA LYS A 156 12.21 -15.00 -21.11
C LYS A 156 13.08 -15.81 -22.07
N GLU A 157 13.49 -17.03 -21.69
CA GLU A 157 14.25 -17.94 -22.58
C GLU A 157 13.47 -18.33 -23.85
N LYS A 158 12.14 -18.22 -23.83
CA LYS A 158 11.26 -18.51 -24.96
C LYS A 158 10.74 -17.26 -25.68
N GLY A 159 11.25 -16.08 -25.35
CA GLY A 159 10.85 -14.82 -25.97
C GLY A 159 9.46 -14.31 -25.56
N LEU A 160 8.90 -14.81 -24.46
CA LEU A 160 7.65 -14.30 -23.89
C LEU A 160 7.93 -13.12 -22.95
N TYR A 161 6.92 -12.25 -22.82
CA TYR A 161 6.92 -11.17 -21.85
C TYR A 161 6.22 -11.57 -20.54
N THR A 162 6.56 -10.92 -19.45
CA THR A 162 6.09 -11.29 -18.11
C THR A 162 5.40 -10.13 -17.41
N VAL A 163 4.31 -10.44 -16.72
CA VAL A 163 3.43 -9.44 -16.09
C VAL A 163 3.12 -9.82 -14.66
N TYR A 164 3.17 -8.84 -13.75
CA TYR A 164 2.63 -8.92 -12.40
C TYR A 164 1.41 -8.00 -12.28
N VAL A 165 0.26 -8.54 -11.89
CA VAL A 165 -0.90 -7.73 -11.51
C VAL A 165 -1.09 -7.87 -10.02
N THR A 166 -0.81 -6.80 -9.29
CA THR A 166 -0.49 -6.84 -7.86
C THR A 166 -1.18 -5.71 -7.10
N ASN A 167 -1.38 -5.90 -5.80
CA ASN A 167 -1.76 -4.82 -4.90
C ASN A 167 -0.62 -3.85 -4.56
N GLY A 168 0.60 -4.10 -5.05
CA GLY A 168 1.75 -3.22 -4.89
C GLY A 168 2.46 -3.34 -3.55
N TYR A 169 2.22 -4.41 -2.78
CA TYR A 169 2.81 -4.57 -1.46
C TYR A 169 4.16 -5.31 -1.47
N GLU A 170 4.82 -5.44 -2.61
CA GLU A 170 6.13 -6.07 -2.76
C GLU A 170 7.18 -5.43 -1.82
N SER A 171 8.04 -6.28 -1.26
CA SER A 171 9.25 -5.83 -0.57
C SER A 171 10.35 -5.48 -1.57
N VAL A 172 11.43 -4.87 -1.08
CA VAL A 172 12.63 -4.61 -1.91
C VAL A 172 13.25 -5.92 -2.39
N GLU A 173 13.31 -6.93 -1.52
CA GLU A 173 13.88 -8.24 -1.83
C GLU A 173 13.06 -8.99 -2.89
N CYS A 174 11.73 -8.89 -2.83
CA CYS A 174 10.86 -9.48 -3.83
C CYS A 174 11.05 -8.83 -5.20
N LEU A 175 11.12 -7.48 -5.24
CA LEU A 175 11.40 -6.75 -6.47
C LEU A 175 12.77 -7.10 -7.03
N ASP A 176 13.83 -7.10 -6.23
CA ASP A 176 15.19 -7.51 -6.66
C ASP A 176 15.19 -8.93 -7.22
N TYR A 177 14.46 -9.84 -6.58
CA TYR A 177 14.37 -11.23 -6.99
C TYR A 177 13.65 -11.41 -8.33
N LEU A 178 12.60 -10.63 -8.62
CA LEU A 178 11.82 -10.73 -9.86
C LEU A 178 12.34 -9.83 -10.98
N ALA A 179 13.02 -8.74 -10.65
CA ALA A 179 13.40 -7.67 -11.58
C ALA A 179 14.11 -8.14 -12.85
N PRO A 180 15.07 -9.10 -12.82
CA PRO A 180 15.70 -9.55 -14.05
C PRO A 180 14.69 -10.06 -15.09
N TYR A 181 13.59 -10.66 -14.63
CA TYR A 181 12.64 -11.36 -15.49
C TYR A 181 11.27 -10.72 -15.59
N LEU A 182 10.96 -9.66 -14.83
CA LEU A 182 9.64 -9.00 -14.80
C LEU A 182 9.58 -7.80 -15.75
N ASP A 183 8.73 -7.82 -16.77
CA ASP A 183 8.69 -6.76 -17.80
C ASP A 183 7.68 -5.64 -17.52
N ALA A 184 6.49 -6.00 -17.01
CA ALA A 184 5.43 -5.05 -16.72
C ALA A 184 4.68 -5.35 -15.42
N VAL A 185 4.16 -4.30 -14.81
CA VAL A 185 3.27 -4.38 -13.65
C VAL A 185 2.03 -3.53 -13.86
N ASN A 186 0.90 -4.07 -13.40
CA ASN A 186 -0.25 -3.26 -13.04
C ASN A 186 -0.39 -3.27 -11.52
N ILE A 187 -0.33 -2.10 -10.89
CA ILE A 187 -0.38 -1.95 -9.44
C ILE A 187 -1.72 -1.34 -9.03
N ASP A 188 -2.44 -1.99 -8.12
CA ASP A 188 -3.66 -1.43 -7.55
C ASP A 188 -3.36 -0.38 -6.45
N LEU A 189 -3.46 0.89 -6.78
CA LEU A 189 -3.58 1.97 -5.81
C LEU A 189 -5.06 2.07 -5.39
N LYS A 190 -5.45 1.32 -4.36
CA LYS A 190 -6.85 1.07 -3.98
C LYS A 190 -7.55 2.28 -3.37
N SER A 191 -6.79 3.20 -2.80
CA SER A 191 -7.24 4.44 -2.16
C SER A 191 -6.01 5.34 -1.99
N PHE A 192 -6.20 6.63 -1.68
CA PHE A 192 -5.12 7.50 -1.20
C PHE A 192 -5.36 7.92 0.26
N ASN A 193 -5.87 6.98 1.06
CA ASN A 193 -6.17 7.13 2.47
C ASN A 193 -5.67 5.92 3.27
N ASP A 194 -4.72 6.12 4.18
CA ASP A 194 -4.14 5.03 4.97
C ASP A 194 -5.18 4.35 5.89
N LYS A 195 -6.16 5.11 6.41
CA LYS A 195 -7.25 4.53 7.22
C LYS A 195 -8.07 3.53 6.41
N PHE A 196 -8.28 3.78 5.11
CA PHE A 196 -8.95 2.83 4.22
C PHE A 196 -8.10 1.56 4.03
N TYR A 197 -6.78 1.70 3.85
CA TYR A 197 -5.88 0.54 3.77
C TYR A 197 -5.91 -0.30 5.06
N MET A 198 -5.85 0.34 6.22
CA MET A 198 -5.83 -0.37 7.50
C MET A 198 -7.15 -1.10 7.76
N LYS A 199 -8.29 -0.39 7.64
CA LYS A 199 -9.61 -0.93 7.98
C LYS A 199 -10.19 -1.86 6.92
N THR A 200 -9.99 -1.52 5.64
CA THR A 200 -10.67 -2.21 4.53
C THR A 200 -9.76 -3.22 3.84
N CYS A 201 -8.45 -2.95 3.75
CA CYS A 201 -7.49 -3.79 3.02
C CYS A 201 -6.58 -4.63 3.93
N GLY A 202 -6.48 -4.31 5.21
CA GLY A 202 -5.56 -4.95 6.14
C GLY A 202 -4.08 -4.64 5.86
N GLY A 203 -3.77 -3.48 5.31
CA GLY A 203 -2.39 -3.03 4.99
C GLY A 203 -2.20 -1.54 5.21
N HIS A 204 -1.16 -0.97 4.60
CA HIS A 204 -0.89 0.48 4.60
C HIS A 204 -0.73 1.01 3.17
N LEU A 205 -0.98 2.30 2.98
CA LEU A 205 -0.85 3.01 1.71
C LEU A 205 0.61 3.19 1.28
N GLU A 206 1.48 3.63 2.20
CA GLU A 206 2.87 4.00 1.85
C GLU A 206 3.64 2.88 1.14
N PRO A 207 3.57 1.61 1.58
CA PRO A 207 4.30 0.56 0.87
C PRO A 207 3.86 0.40 -0.59
N VAL A 208 2.58 0.63 -0.90
CA VAL A 208 2.07 0.63 -2.29
C VAL A 208 2.67 1.79 -3.08
N CYS A 209 2.67 2.99 -2.51
CA CYS A 209 3.31 4.17 -3.11
C CYS A 209 4.81 3.93 -3.35
N ASN A 210 5.51 3.32 -2.40
CA ASN A 210 6.92 2.96 -2.53
C ASN A 210 7.17 1.96 -3.65
N THR A 211 6.33 0.93 -3.78
CA THR A 211 6.45 -0.03 -4.90
C THR A 211 6.23 0.64 -6.24
N ILE A 212 5.25 1.54 -6.38
CA ILE A 212 5.04 2.31 -7.61
C ILE A 212 6.30 3.11 -7.97
N ARG A 213 6.91 3.83 -7.00
CA ARG A 213 8.17 4.57 -7.21
C ARG A 213 9.30 3.64 -7.67
N ARG A 214 9.45 2.48 -7.01
CA ARG A 214 10.51 1.50 -7.30
C ARG A 214 10.35 0.90 -8.70
N CYS A 215 9.19 0.36 -9.03
CA CYS A 215 8.92 -0.24 -10.34
C CYS A 215 9.17 0.76 -11.48
N TYR A 216 8.67 1.99 -11.34
CA TYR A 216 8.87 3.05 -12.31
C TYR A 216 10.36 3.43 -12.47
N ALA A 217 11.09 3.59 -11.36
CA ALA A 217 12.52 3.90 -11.39
C ALA A 217 13.38 2.76 -11.94
N MET A 218 12.92 1.52 -11.79
CA MET A 218 13.58 0.32 -12.32
C MET A 218 13.32 0.09 -13.82
N GLY A 219 12.53 0.95 -14.48
CA GLY A 219 12.18 0.76 -15.89
C GLY A 219 11.32 -0.47 -16.15
N ILE A 220 10.65 -1.00 -15.12
CA ILE A 220 9.57 -1.97 -15.29
C ILE A 220 8.36 -1.18 -15.79
N HIS A 221 7.73 -1.61 -16.88
CA HIS A 221 6.57 -0.89 -17.41
C HIS A 221 5.46 -0.87 -16.36
N THR A 222 5.08 0.31 -15.89
CA THR A 222 4.21 0.46 -14.72
C THR A 222 2.93 1.19 -15.13
N GLU A 223 1.81 0.50 -14.99
CA GLU A 223 0.47 1.10 -15.05
C GLU A 223 -0.19 0.95 -13.67
N VAL A 224 -1.06 1.90 -13.31
CA VAL A 224 -1.70 1.92 -11.99
C VAL A 224 -3.21 1.86 -12.16
N THR A 225 -3.87 1.04 -11.36
CA THR A 225 -5.33 0.93 -11.33
C THR A 225 -5.88 1.39 -9.98
N THR A 226 -6.99 2.12 -10.01
CA THR A 226 -7.80 2.45 -8.85
C THR A 226 -9.23 2.05 -9.12
N LEU A 227 -9.76 1.14 -8.32
CA LEU A 227 -11.18 0.81 -8.31
C LEU A 227 -11.92 1.91 -7.56
N ILE A 228 -12.76 2.69 -8.25
CA ILE A 228 -13.44 3.85 -7.67
C ILE A 228 -14.73 3.37 -7.00
N ILE A 229 -14.79 3.39 -5.67
CA ILE A 229 -15.91 2.93 -4.84
C ILE A 229 -16.69 4.16 -4.35
N PRO A 230 -17.98 4.29 -4.69
CA PRO A 230 -18.79 5.42 -4.26
C PRO A 230 -18.76 5.65 -2.74
N LYS A 231 -18.63 6.92 -2.33
CA LYS A 231 -18.61 7.38 -0.93
C LYS A 231 -17.41 6.89 -0.10
N ASN A 232 -16.44 6.21 -0.71
CA ASN A 232 -15.32 5.61 0.01
C ASN A 232 -13.97 6.19 -0.43
N ASN A 233 -13.69 6.22 -1.74
CA ASN A 233 -12.42 6.73 -2.29
C ASN A 233 -12.63 7.64 -3.51
N ASP A 234 -13.84 8.16 -3.70
CA ASP A 234 -14.25 8.94 -4.87
C ASP A 234 -14.37 10.44 -4.60
N SER A 235 -13.91 10.95 -3.44
CA SER A 235 -13.88 12.39 -3.15
C SER A 235 -12.89 13.14 -4.05
N ASP A 236 -13.14 14.43 -4.30
CA ASP A 236 -12.24 15.26 -5.10
C ASP A 236 -10.86 15.37 -4.45
N GLU A 237 -10.82 15.46 -3.13
CA GLU A 237 -9.60 15.57 -2.34
C GLU A 237 -8.71 14.33 -2.50
N GLU A 238 -9.30 13.13 -2.34
CA GLU A 238 -8.56 11.87 -2.41
C GLU A 238 -8.09 11.57 -3.85
N LEU A 239 -8.97 11.79 -4.84
CA LEU A 239 -8.63 11.61 -6.25
C LEU A 239 -7.54 12.60 -6.69
N THR A 240 -7.58 13.84 -6.21
CA THR A 240 -6.55 14.84 -6.48
C THR A 240 -5.23 14.43 -5.86
N ALA A 241 -5.23 13.91 -4.64
CA ALA A 241 -4.03 13.44 -3.96
C ALA A 241 -3.40 12.24 -4.69
N ALA A 242 -4.20 11.25 -5.08
CA ALA A 242 -3.75 10.11 -5.90
C ALA A 242 -3.15 10.56 -7.24
N ALA A 243 -3.84 11.46 -7.95
CA ALA A 243 -3.40 11.98 -9.23
C ALA A 243 -2.07 12.76 -9.12
N ASN A 244 -1.96 13.63 -8.12
CA ASN A 244 -0.74 14.40 -7.86
C ASN A 244 0.43 13.49 -7.48
N PHE A 245 0.19 12.46 -6.67
CA PHE A 245 1.20 11.46 -6.35
C PHE A 245 1.70 10.76 -7.62
N LEU A 246 0.81 10.22 -8.44
CA LEU A 246 1.21 9.54 -9.69
C LEU A 246 1.96 10.49 -10.63
N ALA A 247 1.49 11.73 -10.79
CA ALA A 247 2.15 12.73 -11.62
C ALA A 247 3.54 13.13 -11.09
N SER A 248 3.75 13.05 -9.76
CA SER A 248 5.05 13.29 -9.12
C SER A 248 6.05 12.15 -9.37
N VAL A 249 5.57 10.92 -9.55
CA VAL A 249 6.41 9.77 -9.94
C VAL A 249 6.71 9.84 -11.43
N GLY A 250 5.67 10.00 -12.26
CA GLY A 250 5.78 10.06 -13.70
C GLY A 250 4.48 10.46 -14.37
N LYS A 251 4.49 11.58 -15.11
CA LYS A 251 3.32 12.05 -15.89
C LYS A 251 2.91 11.10 -17.02
N ASP A 252 3.80 10.19 -17.40
CA ASP A 252 3.60 9.16 -18.40
C ASP A 252 2.97 7.87 -17.86
N ILE A 253 2.83 7.70 -16.55
CA ILE A 253 2.17 6.53 -15.94
C ILE A 253 0.69 6.52 -16.36
N PRO A 254 0.24 5.46 -17.05
CA PRO A 254 -1.18 5.24 -17.29
C PRO A 254 -1.93 5.01 -15.98
N TRP A 255 -2.97 5.81 -15.72
CA TRP A 255 -3.86 5.61 -14.58
C TRP A 255 -5.22 5.11 -15.04
N HIS A 256 -5.63 3.95 -14.53
CA HIS A 256 -6.88 3.29 -14.84
C HIS A 256 -7.88 3.49 -13.70
N LEU A 257 -8.99 4.15 -14.01
CA LEU A 257 -10.09 4.38 -13.10
C LEU A 257 -11.19 3.36 -13.39
N SER A 258 -11.29 2.31 -12.59
CA SER A 258 -12.24 1.24 -12.83
C SER A 258 -13.54 1.45 -12.07
N ALA A 259 -14.69 1.24 -12.72
CA ALA A 259 -15.96 1.19 -12.01
C ALA A 259 -16.08 -0.05 -11.13
N TYR A 260 -16.41 0.19 -9.87
CA TYR A 260 -16.81 -0.79 -8.87
C TYR A 260 -18.25 -1.28 -9.11
N HIS A 261 -18.54 -2.47 -8.60
CA HIS A 261 -19.87 -2.97 -8.29
C HIS A 261 -19.79 -3.72 -6.96
N ASP A 262 -20.92 -3.90 -6.28
CA ASP A 262 -20.97 -4.59 -4.99
C ASP A 262 -20.33 -5.99 -5.09
N ASP A 263 -19.44 -6.30 -4.13
CA ASP A 263 -18.64 -7.52 -4.09
C ASP A 263 -18.19 -7.81 -2.65
N TYR A 264 -18.16 -9.10 -2.31
CA TYR A 264 -17.73 -9.62 -1.02
C TYR A 264 -18.50 -8.98 0.16
N ASN A 265 -17.83 -8.29 1.08
CA ASN A 265 -18.46 -7.68 2.26
C ASN A 265 -18.73 -6.17 2.07
N PHE A 266 -18.36 -5.62 0.92
CA PHE A 266 -18.65 -4.25 0.55
C PHE A 266 -19.87 -4.29 -0.36
N GLU A 267 -21.04 -4.07 0.25
CA GLU A 267 -22.35 -4.04 -0.41
C GLU A 267 -23.08 -2.72 -0.07
N GLY A 268 -24.05 -2.32 -0.91
CA GLY A 268 -24.90 -1.16 -0.65
C GLY A 268 -24.34 0.18 -1.13
N PHE A 269 -23.21 0.17 -1.84
CA PHE A 269 -22.63 1.37 -2.46
C PHE A 269 -23.05 1.53 -3.92
N GLY A 270 -23.40 0.43 -4.59
CA GLY A 270 -23.86 0.40 -5.96
C GLY A 270 -22.72 0.57 -6.97
N ARG A 271 -23.03 0.36 -8.25
CA ARG A 271 -22.05 0.51 -9.32
C ARG A 271 -21.57 1.96 -9.44
N THR A 272 -20.28 2.17 -9.64
CA THR A 272 -19.72 3.51 -9.85
C THR A 272 -20.34 4.17 -11.09
N PRO A 273 -20.93 5.36 -10.95
CA PRO A 273 -21.47 6.10 -12.08
C PRO A 273 -20.37 6.50 -13.07
N LEU A 274 -20.70 6.51 -14.37
CA LEU A 274 -19.80 6.99 -15.41
C LEU A 274 -19.34 8.43 -15.16
N GLU A 275 -20.23 9.28 -14.64
CA GLU A 275 -19.90 10.69 -14.34
C GLU A 275 -18.84 10.82 -13.22
N THR A 276 -18.83 9.91 -12.24
CA THR A 276 -17.78 9.84 -11.23
C THR A 276 -16.43 9.52 -11.87
N LEU A 277 -16.38 8.57 -12.82
CA LEU A 277 -15.16 8.27 -13.55
C LEU A 277 -14.70 9.42 -14.45
N LYS A 278 -15.61 10.11 -15.13
CA LYS A 278 -15.27 11.29 -15.96
C LYS A 278 -14.68 12.41 -15.11
N ARG A 279 -15.26 12.66 -13.92
CA ARG A 279 -14.73 13.62 -12.95
C ARG A 279 -13.33 13.24 -12.51
N ALA A 280 -13.12 12.00 -12.07
CA ALA A 280 -11.81 11.48 -11.68
C ALA A 280 -10.79 11.57 -12.83
N ALA A 281 -11.20 11.28 -14.08
CA ALA A 281 -10.34 11.40 -15.25
C ALA A 281 -9.94 12.85 -15.55
N ALA A 282 -10.84 13.81 -15.34
CA ALA A 282 -10.55 15.23 -15.45
C ALA A 282 -9.54 15.69 -14.38
N ILE A 283 -9.69 15.21 -13.13
CA ILE A 283 -8.73 15.45 -12.03
C ILE A 283 -7.34 14.92 -12.40
N GLY A 284 -7.26 13.68 -12.87
CA GLY A 284 -5.99 13.07 -13.33
C GLY A 284 -5.29 13.90 -14.40
N LYS A 285 -6.05 14.35 -15.42
CA LYS A 285 -5.52 15.24 -16.47
C LYS A 285 -5.08 16.60 -15.92
N LYS A 286 -5.82 17.18 -14.98
CA LYS A 286 -5.49 18.46 -14.34
C LYS A 286 -4.18 18.37 -13.54
N ALA A 287 -3.91 17.23 -12.91
CA ALA A 287 -2.62 16.95 -12.25
C ALA A 287 -1.46 16.80 -13.25
N GLY A 288 -1.74 16.68 -14.54
CA GLY A 288 -0.76 16.58 -15.62
C GLY A 288 -0.46 15.15 -16.07
N LEU A 289 -1.24 14.16 -15.66
CA LEU A 289 -1.14 12.80 -16.20
C LEU A 289 -1.52 12.81 -17.70
N LYS A 290 -0.66 12.22 -18.53
CA LYS A 290 -0.86 12.15 -19.98
C LYS A 290 -1.94 11.15 -20.38
N TYR A 291 -2.11 10.08 -19.60
CA TYR A 291 -2.99 8.96 -19.92
C TYR A 291 -3.84 8.59 -18.71
N VAL A 292 -5.15 8.81 -18.83
CA VAL A 292 -6.13 8.41 -17.81
C VAL A 292 -7.25 7.66 -18.51
N TYR A 293 -7.47 6.42 -18.10
CA TYR A 293 -8.42 5.48 -18.69
C TYR A 293 -9.59 5.26 -17.74
N MET A 294 -10.76 5.01 -18.31
CA MET A 294 -11.94 4.60 -17.54
C MET A 294 -12.23 3.14 -17.87
N GLY A 295 -12.23 2.27 -16.85
CA GLY A 295 -12.45 0.85 -16.97
C GLY A 295 -13.85 0.45 -16.50
N ASN A 296 -14.29 -0.76 -16.85
CA ASN A 296 -15.58 -1.33 -16.44
C ASN A 296 -16.79 -0.44 -16.78
N VAL A 297 -16.72 0.35 -17.86
CA VAL A 297 -17.81 1.18 -18.36
C VAL A 297 -17.91 1.09 -19.87
N GLN A 298 -19.11 1.30 -20.40
CA GLN A 298 -19.34 1.41 -21.84
C GLN A 298 -19.38 2.89 -22.23
N ALA A 299 -18.22 3.43 -22.63
CA ALA A 299 -18.11 4.81 -23.10
C ALA A 299 -17.11 4.90 -24.27
N PRO A 300 -17.41 5.63 -25.37
CA PRO A 300 -16.50 5.76 -26.51
C PRO A 300 -15.12 6.33 -26.15
N GLU A 301 -15.03 7.17 -25.13
CA GLU A 301 -13.78 7.77 -24.66
C GLU A 301 -12.96 6.83 -23.75
N ALA A 302 -13.59 5.82 -23.15
CA ALA A 302 -12.93 4.86 -22.25
C ALA A 302 -11.99 3.90 -22.98
N ARG A 303 -12.26 3.65 -24.26
CA ARG A 303 -11.59 2.62 -25.07
C ARG A 303 -10.38 3.12 -25.88
N VAL A 304 -10.19 4.44 -25.95
CA VAL A 304 -9.23 5.04 -26.87
C VAL A 304 -7.98 5.56 -26.16
N THR A 305 -6.82 5.40 -26.79
CA THR A 305 -5.61 6.14 -26.45
C THR A 305 -5.46 7.30 -27.43
N ARG A 306 -5.28 8.52 -26.90
CA ARG A 306 -5.04 9.73 -27.71
C ARG A 306 -3.64 10.27 -27.48
N CYS A 307 -3.09 10.93 -28.49
CA CYS A 307 -1.82 11.63 -28.37
C CYS A 307 -1.95 12.76 -27.34
N PRO A 308 -1.09 12.80 -26.31
CA PRO A 308 -1.19 13.83 -25.27
C PRO A 308 -0.85 15.23 -25.79
N ASN A 309 -0.12 15.33 -26.90
CA ASN A 309 0.27 16.59 -27.51
C ASN A 309 -0.80 17.15 -28.48
N CYS A 310 -1.29 16.33 -29.42
CA CYS A 310 -2.19 16.82 -30.50
C CYS A 310 -3.61 16.22 -30.50
N GLY A 311 -3.93 15.32 -29.56
CA GLY A 311 -5.25 14.70 -29.44
C GLY A 311 -5.60 13.64 -30.49
N HIS A 312 -4.70 13.37 -31.45
CA HIS A 312 -4.90 12.36 -32.50
C HIS A 312 -5.15 10.97 -31.89
N LEU A 313 -6.03 10.19 -32.51
CA LEU A 313 -6.35 8.83 -32.07
C LEU A 313 -5.15 7.91 -32.35
N LEU A 314 -4.65 7.21 -31.32
CA LEU A 314 -3.48 6.35 -31.41
C LEU A 314 -3.82 4.86 -31.26
N VAL A 315 -4.80 4.54 -30.41
CA VAL A 315 -5.29 3.17 -30.23
C VAL A 315 -6.80 3.22 -30.06
N ASP A 316 -7.54 2.35 -30.74
CA ASP A 316 -8.97 2.13 -30.52
C ASP A 316 -9.20 0.67 -30.11
N ARG A 317 -9.69 0.46 -28.88
CA ARG A 317 -10.01 -0.87 -28.34
C ARG A 317 -11.49 -1.16 -28.58
N ILE A 318 -11.80 -1.85 -29.67
CA ILE A 318 -13.18 -2.27 -29.98
C ILE A 318 -13.48 -3.62 -29.34
N TRP A 319 -14.77 -3.96 -29.20
CA TRP A 319 -15.21 -5.19 -28.51
C TRP A 319 -14.57 -6.49 -29.04
N PHE A 320 -14.18 -6.53 -30.31
CA PHE A 320 -13.60 -7.71 -30.97
C PHE A 320 -12.12 -7.56 -31.36
N GLY A 321 -11.43 -6.50 -30.90
CA GLY A 321 -10.02 -6.32 -31.21
C GLY A 321 -9.47 -4.93 -30.86
N THR A 322 -8.17 -4.76 -31.00
CA THR A 322 -7.50 -3.49 -30.76
C THR A 322 -6.83 -3.01 -32.05
N GLU A 323 -7.15 -1.79 -32.48
CA GLU A 323 -6.55 -1.15 -33.64
C GLU A 323 -5.48 -0.15 -33.17
N VAL A 324 -4.22 -0.44 -33.49
CA VAL A 324 -3.07 0.43 -33.16
C VAL A 324 -2.75 1.31 -34.37
N LYS A 325 -2.92 2.63 -34.24
CA LYS A 325 -2.77 3.68 -35.28
C LYS A 325 -1.49 4.49 -35.06
N MET A 326 -0.44 3.82 -34.61
CA MET A 326 0.87 4.43 -34.41
C MET A 326 1.94 3.55 -35.04
N LYS A 327 3.04 4.18 -35.46
CA LYS A 327 4.19 3.50 -36.05
C LYS A 327 5.45 3.86 -35.28
N GLY A 328 6.25 2.87 -34.93
CA GLY A 328 7.46 3.05 -34.12
C GLY A 328 7.14 3.64 -32.73
N GLY A 329 5.95 3.38 -32.19
CA GLY A 329 5.48 3.95 -30.92
C GLY A 329 5.38 5.48 -30.91
N LYS A 330 5.19 6.12 -32.07
CA LYS A 330 5.08 7.58 -32.22
C LYS A 330 3.74 7.97 -32.84
N CYS A 331 3.24 9.13 -32.43
CA CYS A 331 2.09 9.75 -33.09
C CYS A 331 2.44 10.12 -34.53
N GLU A 332 1.71 9.58 -35.50
CA GLU A 332 1.95 9.85 -36.93
C GLU A 332 1.67 11.31 -37.32
N LYS A 333 0.85 12.03 -36.54
CA LYS A 333 0.48 13.42 -36.81
C LYS A 333 1.49 14.45 -36.32
N CYS A 334 2.05 14.27 -35.12
CA CYS A 334 2.94 15.28 -34.50
C CYS A 334 4.30 14.74 -34.03
N GLY A 335 4.56 13.44 -34.18
CA GLY A 335 5.83 12.82 -33.79
C GLY A 335 6.03 12.56 -32.30
N GLU A 336 5.05 12.89 -31.44
CA GLU A 336 5.12 12.62 -29.99
C GLU A 336 5.40 11.13 -29.74
N VAL A 337 6.44 10.85 -28.94
CA VAL A 337 6.79 9.50 -28.51
C VAL A 337 5.80 9.06 -27.44
N VAL A 338 5.14 7.93 -27.69
CA VAL A 338 4.19 7.35 -26.74
C VAL A 338 4.96 6.40 -25.83
N PRO A 339 4.93 6.59 -24.50
CA PRO A 339 5.57 5.69 -23.55
C PRO A 339 4.85 4.34 -23.56
N GLY A 340 5.61 3.25 -23.57
CA GLY A 340 5.06 1.88 -23.58
C GLY A 340 5.85 0.91 -24.44
N PHE A 341 5.33 -0.31 -24.50
CA PHE A 341 5.83 -1.38 -25.34
C PHE A 341 4.77 -1.74 -26.39
N PHE A 342 5.11 -1.58 -27.67
CA PHE A 342 4.24 -1.81 -28.82
C PHE A 342 4.86 -2.85 -29.74
N SER A 343 4.07 -3.47 -30.62
CA SER A 343 4.53 -4.57 -31.49
C SER A 343 5.74 -4.21 -32.35
N ASP A 344 5.91 -2.93 -32.71
CA ASP A 344 6.99 -2.42 -33.55
C ASP A 344 7.94 -1.44 -32.81
N ALA A 345 7.79 -1.25 -31.50
CA ALA A 345 8.58 -0.28 -30.75
C ALA A 345 8.67 -0.57 -29.25
N ASN A 346 9.87 -0.37 -28.70
CA ASN A 346 10.10 -0.37 -27.27
C ASN A 346 10.47 1.05 -26.81
N ASN A 347 9.50 1.77 -26.24
CA ASN A 347 9.70 3.09 -25.67
C ASN A 347 9.75 3.04 -24.13
N LEU A 348 10.12 1.89 -23.56
CA LEU A 348 10.32 1.74 -22.12
C LEU A 348 11.65 2.34 -21.70
N LYS A 349 11.73 2.74 -20.43
CA LYS A 349 12.99 3.14 -19.81
C LYS A 349 13.95 1.95 -19.72
N PRO A 350 15.28 2.19 -19.66
CA PRO A 350 16.24 1.14 -19.41
C PRO A 350 15.89 0.39 -18.12
N LYS A 351 15.85 -0.94 -18.21
CA LYS A 351 15.48 -1.82 -17.11
C LYS A 351 16.64 -2.00 -16.14
N LEU A 352 16.37 -1.82 -14.85
CA LEU A 352 17.29 -2.14 -13.77
C LEU A 352 16.97 -3.52 -13.21
N THR A 353 18.00 -4.25 -12.79
CA THR A 353 17.86 -5.58 -12.19
C THR A 353 17.79 -5.53 -10.65
N ARG A 354 17.86 -4.34 -10.06
CA ARG A 354 17.74 -4.11 -8.62
C ARG A 354 17.14 -2.75 -8.31
N VAL A 355 16.49 -2.65 -7.15
CA VAL A 355 15.95 -1.40 -6.61
C VAL A 355 17.11 -0.42 -6.35
N PRO A 356 17.05 0.82 -6.86
CA PRO A 356 18.05 1.87 -6.60
C PRO A 356 18.22 2.15 -5.10
N ASP A 357 19.45 2.38 -4.65
CA ASP A 357 19.80 2.48 -3.23
C ASP A 357 18.98 3.54 -2.47
N HIS A 358 18.75 4.71 -3.09
CA HIS A 358 17.94 5.79 -2.53
C HIS A 358 16.44 5.44 -2.38
N LEU A 359 15.96 4.37 -3.01
CA LEU A 359 14.57 3.87 -2.92
C LEU A 359 14.43 2.60 -2.06
N ARG A 360 15.53 2.05 -1.55
CA ARG A 360 15.50 0.85 -0.69
C ARG A 360 14.97 1.16 0.70
N ASN A 361 15.43 2.27 1.29
CA ASN A 361 15.14 2.67 2.67
C ASN A 361 14.09 3.78 2.76
N LEU A 362 13.17 3.85 1.80
CA LEU A 362 12.02 4.76 1.92
C LEU A 362 11.28 4.41 3.21
N SER A 363 11.03 5.42 4.06
CA SER A 363 10.29 5.21 5.30
C SER A 363 8.92 4.63 4.98
N ASN A 364 8.51 3.58 5.72
CA ASN A 364 7.13 3.10 5.72
C ASN A 364 6.20 3.99 6.57
N SER A 365 6.66 5.20 6.94
CA SER A 365 5.79 6.24 7.48
C SER A 365 4.68 6.50 6.46
N PRO A 366 3.39 6.56 6.85
CA PRO A 366 2.31 6.75 5.90
C PRO A 366 2.59 7.95 4.98
N VAL A 367 2.25 7.84 3.68
CA VAL A 367 2.03 9.03 2.85
C VAL A 367 0.76 9.66 3.43
N THR A 368 0.87 10.30 4.58
CA THR A 368 0.10 11.51 4.76
C THR A 368 0.57 12.38 3.61
N ALA A 369 -0.37 12.87 2.80
CA ALA A 369 -0.06 14.01 1.96
C ALA A 369 0.74 14.96 2.86
N LYS A 370 2.01 15.23 2.52
CA LYS A 370 2.73 16.31 3.16
C LYS A 370 1.94 17.54 2.79
N ILE A 371 0.99 17.89 3.65
CA ILE A 371 0.44 19.22 3.66
C ILE A 371 1.65 20.03 4.13
N GLU A 372 2.23 20.80 3.22
CA GLU A 372 3.20 21.85 3.55
C GLU A 372 2.52 22.99 4.35
N SER A 373 1.53 22.67 5.18
CA SER A 373 0.96 23.60 6.14
C SER A 373 1.81 23.56 7.39
N LYS A 374 2.32 24.73 7.79
CA LYS A 374 2.75 24.97 9.18
C LYS A 374 1.74 24.34 10.14
N LEU A 375 2.23 23.74 11.23
CA LEU A 375 1.36 23.22 12.28
C LEU A 375 0.35 24.31 12.69
N PRO A 376 -0.92 23.93 12.95
CA PRO A 376 -1.90 24.85 13.51
C PRO A 376 -1.37 25.49 14.80
N GLN A 377 -1.92 26.65 15.18
CA GLN A 377 -1.55 27.28 16.45
C GLN A 377 -1.96 26.44 17.67
N LYS A 378 -3.01 25.63 17.54
CA LYS A 378 -3.51 24.76 18.61
C LYS A 378 -3.82 23.37 18.07
N PHE A 379 -3.31 22.34 18.73
CA PHE A 379 -3.49 20.96 18.28
C PHE A 379 -3.17 19.92 19.36
N VAL A 380 -3.54 18.67 19.06
CA VAL A 380 -3.25 17.50 19.89
C VAL A 380 -2.16 16.68 19.22
N ILE A 381 -1.19 16.19 19.99
CA ILE A 381 -0.17 15.23 19.56
C ILE A 381 -0.42 13.92 20.30
N TYR A 382 -0.38 12.78 19.60
CA TYR A 382 -0.51 11.47 20.23
C TYR A 382 0.62 10.51 19.89
N ALA A 383 0.94 9.65 20.86
CA ALA A 383 1.92 8.57 20.72
C ALA A 383 1.29 7.27 21.19
N THR A 384 1.12 6.29 20.30
CA THR A 384 0.51 5.00 20.64
C THR A 384 1.13 3.84 19.86
N GLN A 385 1.08 2.62 20.41
CA GLN A 385 1.14 1.41 19.57
C GLN A 385 -0.18 0.63 19.58
N GLY A 386 -0.91 0.64 20.70
CA GLY A 386 -2.16 -0.12 20.87
C GLY A 386 -3.44 0.61 20.49
N GLY A 387 -3.38 1.92 20.16
CA GLY A 387 -4.54 2.72 19.73
C GLY A 387 -5.15 3.58 20.84
N THR A 388 -5.04 3.21 22.12
CA THR A 388 -5.73 3.91 23.23
C THR A 388 -5.42 5.41 23.31
N SER A 389 -4.14 5.79 23.25
CA SER A 389 -3.77 7.21 23.28
C SER A 389 -4.24 7.98 22.04
N GLN A 390 -4.37 7.30 20.89
CA GLN A 390 -4.95 7.92 19.70
C GLN A 390 -6.45 8.18 19.90
N GLU A 391 -7.20 7.24 20.45
CA GLU A 391 -8.64 7.41 20.68
C GLU A 391 -8.93 8.60 21.61
N TYR A 392 -8.18 8.75 22.71
CA TYR A 392 -8.30 9.92 23.58
C TYR A 392 -7.91 11.22 22.88
N ALA A 393 -6.84 11.20 22.08
CA ALA A 393 -6.43 12.38 21.32
C ALA A 393 -7.48 12.81 20.29
N GLU A 394 -8.08 11.86 19.56
CA GLU A 394 -9.16 12.12 18.62
C GLU A 394 -10.42 12.64 19.33
N LYS A 395 -10.75 12.12 20.53
CA LYS A 395 -11.84 12.66 21.37
C LYS A 395 -11.60 14.10 21.79
N ILE A 396 -10.41 14.43 22.29
CA ILE A 396 -10.02 15.79 22.70
C ILE A 396 -10.07 16.72 21.47
N ALA A 397 -9.45 16.31 20.37
CA ALA A 397 -9.42 17.08 19.14
C ALA A 397 -10.83 17.39 18.62
N MET A 398 -11.73 16.40 18.63
CA MET A 398 -13.13 16.57 18.27
C MET A 398 -13.88 17.52 19.20
N GLN A 399 -13.65 17.43 20.52
CA GLN A 399 -14.32 18.28 21.52
C GLN A 399 -13.94 19.76 21.36
N PHE A 400 -12.68 20.05 21.03
CA PHE A 400 -12.17 21.42 20.91
C PHE A 400 -12.10 21.93 19.46
N GLY A 401 -12.48 21.12 18.47
CA GLY A 401 -12.45 21.50 17.05
C GLY A 401 -11.04 21.76 16.53
N VAL A 402 -10.04 21.02 17.02
CA VAL A 402 -8.64 21.09 16.59
C VAL A 402 -8.21 19.78 15.93
N ASP A 403 -7.03 19.76 15.30
CA ASP A 403 -6.48 18.56 14.70
C ASP A 403 -5.67 17.72 15.70
N ALA A 404 -5.67 16.40 15.51
CA ALA A 404 -4.80 15.46 16.20
C ALA A 404 -3.74 14.89 15.25
N PHE A 405 -2.48 14.97 15.65
CA PHE A 405 -1.33 14.51 14.86
C PHE A 405 -0.60 13.37 15.56
N ASN A 406 -0.15 12.40 14.77
CA ASN A 406 0.76 11.37 15.29
C ASN A 406 2.12 12.00 15.57
N ILE A 407 2.67 11.74 16.75
CA ILE A 407 3.97 12.26 17.18
C ILE A 407 5.12 11.93 16.21
N ALA A 408 4.99 10.83 15.44
CA ALA A 408 5.97 10.42 14.45
C ALA A 408 6.10 11.39 13.27
N ASP A 409 5.06 12.18 13.01
CA ASP A 409 4.96 13.11 11.89
C ASP A 409 5.37 14.55 12.29
N ILE A 410 5.73 14.76 13.55
CA ILE A 410 6.08 16.07 14.10
C ILE A 410 7.60 16.22 14.23
N ASP A 411 8.13 17.33 13.72
CA ASP A 411 9.48 17.79 14.07
C ASP A 411 9.41 18.60 15.38
N PRO A 412 10.08 18.19 16.47
CA PRO A 412 10.11 18.95 17.72
C PRO A 412 10.49 20.42 17.56
N ASN A 413 11.32 20.77 16.58
CA ASN A 413 11.75 22.16 16.36
C ASN A 413 10.61 23.06 15.86
N SER A 414 9.54 22.47 15.33
CA SER A 414 8.35 23.21 14.88
C SER A 414 7.36 23.54 16.00
N LEU A 415 7.54 22.98 17.20
CA LEU A 415 6.62 23.16 18.32
C LEU A 415 6.63 24.60 18.87
N SER A 416 7.74 25.34 18.70
CA SER A 416 7.86 26.72 19.19
C SER A 416 6.95 27.72 18.46
N SER A 417 6.32 27.32 17.35
CA SER A 417 5.36 28.16 16.62
C SER A 417 3.90 27.93 17.03
N ALA A 418 3.65 27.07 18.02
CA ALA A 418 2.31 26.79 18.54
C ALA A 418 1.96 27.72 19.72
N ASP A 419 0.68 28.02 19.89
CA ASP A 419 0.15 28.64 21.09
C ASP A 419 -0.13 27.59 22.17
N GLU A 420 -0.79 26.49 21.80
CA GLU A 420 -1.27 25.48 22.77
C GLU A 420 -1.13 24.04 22.23
N ILE A 421 -0.55 23.14 23.03
CA ILE A 421 -0.31 21.74 22.65
C ILE A 421 -0.83 20.78 23.72
N VAL A 422 -1.65 19.80 23.33
CA VAL A 422 -2.03 18.69 24.21
C VAL A 422 -1.31 17.43 23.76
N PHE A 423 -0.56 16.79 24.65
CA PHE A 423 0.06 15.50 24.37
C PHE A 423 -0.76 14.35 24.97
N VAL A 424 -0.98 13.28 24.21
CA VAL A 424 -1.59 12.04 24.70
C VAL A 424 -0.64 10.87 24.44
N LEU A 425 0.03 10.38 25.48
CA LEU A 425 1.24 9.59 25.33
C LEU A 425 1.16 8.24 26.04
N SER A 426 1.22 7.16 25.27
CA SER A 426 1.42 5.81 25.81
C SER A 426 2.85 5.65 26.35
N THR A 427 3.04 4.84 27.39
CA THR A 427 4.36 4.48 27.93
C THR A 427 4.61 2.98 27.78
N TYR A 428 5.82 2.58 27.35
CA TYR A 428 6.18 1.18 27.13
C TYR A 428 7.34 0.69 27.98
N GLY A 429 7.30 -0.60 28.33
CA GLY A 429 8.38 -1.29 29.05
C GLY A 429 8.79 -0.57 30.34
N ARG A 430 10.06 -0.16 30.43
CA ARG A 430 10.64 0.51 31.61
C ARG A 430 10.47 2.03 31.57
N GLY A 431 9.33 2.53 31.11
CA GLY A 431 9.06 3.98 31.04
C GLY A 431 9.48 4.64 29.73
N ASN A 432 9.73 3.85 28.69
CA ASN A 432 10.24 4.30 27.41
C ASN A 432 9.13 4.81 26.48
N PRO A 433 9.46 5.64 25.47
CA PRO A 433 8.54 5.99 24.40
C PRO A 433 8.06 4.75 23.61
N PRO A 434 6.83 4.78 23.06
CA PRO A 434 6.44 3.83 22.02
C PRO A 434 7.31 4.03 20.78
N GLN A 435 7.45 3.00 19.93
CA GLN A 435 8.31 3.04 18.74
C GLN A 435 8.08 4.27 17.83
N PRO A 436 6.83 4.71 17.55
CA PRO A 436 6.61 5.91 16.74
C PRO A 436 7.17 7.20 17.37
N ALA A 437 7.32 7.26 18.70
CA ALA A 437 7.79 8.44 19.42
C ALA A 437 9.31 8.45 19.64
N THR A 438 10.04 7.38 19.34
CA THR A 438 11.47 7.27 19.66
C THR A 438 12.29 8.39 19.01
N LYS A 439 12.10 8.65 17.71
CA LYS A 439 12.83 9.70 17.00
C LYS A 439 12.48 11.10 17.51
N PHE A 440 11.19 11.37 17.72
CA PHE A 440 10.72 12.63 18.30
C PHE A 440 11.38 12.87 19.66
N TRP A 441 11.43 11.85 20.52
CA TRP A 441 12.00 11.97 21.86
C TRP A 441 13.51 12.25 21.86
N GLU A 442 14.28 11.58 21.00
CA GLU A 442 15.72 11.87 20.87
C GLU A 442 16.00 13.31 20.42
N THR A 443 15.20 13.83 19.49
CA THR A 443 15.31 15.22 19.03
C THR A 443 14.85 16.21 20.10
N LEU A 444 13.71 15.98 20.77
CA LEU A 444 13.21 16.89 21.82
C LEU A 444 14.15 16.97 23.03
N LYS A 445 14.83 15.87 23.39
CA LYS A 445 15.84 15.86 24.46
C LYS A 445 17.07 16.69 24.15
N SER A 446 17.44 16.81 22.87
CA SER A 446 18.71 17.40 22.44
C SER A 446 18.58 18.81 21.86
N THR A 447 17.36 19.26 21.57
CA THR A 447 17.10 20.61 21.08
C THR A 447 17.05 21.64 22.21
N ASP A 448 17.40 22.89 21.90
CA ASP A 448 17.38 24.04 22.80
C ASP A 448 16.44 25.15 22.29
N ILE A 449 15.33 24.78 21.65
CA ILE A 449 14.32 25.73 21.18
C ILE A 449 13.63 26.45 22.35
N ASP A 450 13.38 27.76 22.18
CA ASP A 450 12.65 28.56 23.17
C ASP A 450 11.14 28.33 23.04
N MET A 451 10.52 27.81 24.11
CA MET A 451 9.09 27.53 24.17
C MET A 451 8.31 28.45 25.13
N LYS A 452 8.85 29.61 25.55
CA LYS A 452 8.20 30.51 26.53
C LYS A 452 6.77 30.94 26.22
N ASN A 453 6.41 30.97 24.93
CA ASN A 453 5.08 31.37 24.44
C ASN A 453 4.14 30.18 24.23
N VAL A 454 4.63 28.95 24.36
CA VAL A 454 3.85 27.73 24.18
C VAL A 454 3.23 27.34 25.51
N LYS A 455 1.92 27.09 25.53
CA LYS A 455 1.26 26.39 26.63
C LYS A 455 1.09 24.93 26.28
N PHE A 456 1.23 24.04 27.25
CA PHE A 456 1.08 22.62 26.99
C PHE A 456 0.52 21.84 28.18
N THR A 457 -0.01 20.66 27.90
CA THR A 457 -0.30 19.66 28.93
C THR A 457 -0.16 18.25 28.38
N VAL A 458 -0.18 17.25 29.26
CA VAL A 458 0.06 15.86 28.90
C VAL A 458 -0.96 14.96 29.61
N LEU A 459 -1.57 14.06 28.85
CA LEU A 459 -2.26 12.87 29.34
C LEU A 459 -1.36 11.66 29.11
N GLY A 460 -0.86 11.05 30.18
CA GLY A 460 -0.10 9.82 30.14
C GLY A 460 -1.00 8.58 30.20
N CYS A 461 -0.84 7.65 29.28
CA CYS A 461 -1.46 6.33 29.36
C CYS A 461 -0.38 5.28 29.69
N GLY A 462 -0.59 4.46 30.71
CA GLY A 462 0.31 3.36 31.04
C GLY A 462 -0.28 2.44 32.09
N SER A 463 0.52 1.48 32.56
CA SER A 463 0.06 0.48 33.54
C SER A 463 0.78 0.64 34.89
N SER A 464 0.00 0.77 35.98
CA SER A 464 0.55 0.84 37.35
C SER A 464 1.19 -0.47 37.81
N GLY A 465 0.98 -1.57 37.07
CA GLY A 465 1.74 -2.82 37.21
C GLY A 465 3.25 -2.59 37.13
N TYR A 466 3.68 -1.52 36.43
CA TYR A 466 5.05 -1.04 36.39
C TYR A 466 5.28 0.10 37.40
N LYS A 467 5.22 -0.21 38.71
CA LYS A 467 5.23 0.78 39.81
C LYS A 467 6.28 1.89 39.70
N LYS A 468 7.49 1.58 39.23
CA LYS A 468 8.59 2.56 39.11
C LYS A 468 8.53 3.41 37.85
N THR A 469 7.79 2.98 36.82
CA THR A 469 7.83 3.59 35.49
C THR A 469 6.44 3.91 34.96
N PHE A 470 5.43 3.95 35.85
CA PHE A 470 4.05 4.31 35.51
C PHE A 470 4.00 5.68 34.84
N CYS A 471 3.50 5.72 33.61
CA CYS A 471 3.47 6.89 32.72
C CYS A 471 4.85 7.58 32.54
N GLY A 472 5.95 6.84 32.62
CA GLY A 472 7.32 7.37 32.59
C GLY A 472 7.66 8.22 31.36
N PHE A 473 7.20 7.83 30.16
CA PHE A 473 7.46 8.63 28.96
C PHE A 473 6.69 9.96 28.99
N ALA A 474 5.42 9.91 29.37
CA ALA A 474 4.59 11.10 29.50
C ALA A 474 5.17 12.09 30.52
N LYS A 475 5.63 11.61 31.67
CA LYS A 475 6.32 12.41 32.69
C LYS A 475 7.61 13.04 32.14
N SER A 476 8.37 12.28 31.36
CA SER A 476 9.63 12.77 30.77
C SER A 476 9.38 13.89 29.76
N VAL A 477 8.36 13.75 28.90
CA VAL A 477 7.95 14.82 27.98
C VAL A 477 7.46 16.04 28.74
N PHE A 478 6.66 15.83 29.79
CA PHE A 478 6.12 16.91 30.60
C PHE A 478 7.22 17.77 31.24
N GLU A 479 8.21 17.14 31.87
CA GLU A 479 9.34 17.88 32.44
C GLU A 479 10.22 18.53 31.36
N ARG A 480 10.47 17.85 30.23
CA ARG A 480 11.28 18.44 29.15
C ARG A 480 10.65 19.69 28.54
N MET A 481 9.33 19.70 28.35
CA MET A 481 8.62 20.89 27.85
C MET A 481 8.78 22.08 28.83
N LYS A 482 8.76 21.82 30.14
CA LYS A 482 9.01 22.86 31.17
C LYS A 482 10.46 23.36 31.15
N GLU A 483 11.43 22.47 30.97
CA GLU A 483 12.84 22.84 30.82
C GLU A 483 13.07 23.75 29.61
N LEU A 484 12.33 23.55 28.52
CA LEU A 484 12.36 24.40 27.31
C LEU A 484 11.60 25.73 27.47
N GLY A 485 10.97 25.95 28.63
CA GLY A 485 10.27 27.19 28.99
C GLY A 485 8.77 27.20 28.72
N ALA A 486 8.17 26.09 28.26
CA ALA A 486 6.74 26.02 28.00
C ALA A 486 5.92 26.15 29.30
N GLN A 487 4.75 26.79 29.19
CA GLN A 487 3.85 27.03 30.31
C GLN A 487 2.83 25.90 30.45
N GLU A 488 2.55 25.49 31.68
CA GLU A 488 1.59 24.44 31.95
C GLU A 488 0.16 24.95 31.72
N LEU A 489 -0.56 24.36 30.77
CA LEU A 489 -1.97 24.63 30.49
C LEU A 489 -2.88 23.98 31.55
N ALA A 490 -2.51 22.76 31.96
CA ALA A 490 -3.16 21.97 33.01
C ALA A 490 -2.16 20.95 33.59
N PRO A 491 -2.37 20.46 34.82
CA PRO A 491 -1.55 19.40 35.42
C PRO A 491 -1.45 18.15 34.55
N LEU A 492 -0.31 17.46 34.60
CA LEU A 492 -0.16 16.12 34.01
C LEU A 492 -1.27 15.21 34.54
N CYS A 493 -2.09 14.68 33.63
CA CYS A 493 -3.07 13.65 33.95
C CYS A 493 -2.49 12.26 33.61
N THR A 494 -2.88 11.24 34.37
CA THR A 494 -2.47 9.85 34.11
C THR A 494 -3.66 8.92 34.10
N ARG A 495 -3.70 8.03 33.12
CA ARG A 495 -4.65 6.92 33.00
C ARG A 495 -3.93 5.61 33.24
N ASP A 496 -4.48 4.79 34.13
CA ASP A 496 -4.00 3.44 34.38
C ASP A 496 -4.76 2.40 33.53
N GLU A 497 -4.03 1.60 32.77
CA GLU A 497 -4.56 0.52 31.94
C GLU A 497 -5.10 -0.67 32.76
N LEU A 498 -4.73 -0.78 34.04
CA LEU A 498 -5.24 -1.82 34.93
C LEU A 498 -6.53 -1.42 35.67
N ASP A 499 -7.01 -0.20 35.46
CA ASP A 499 -8.26 0.25 36.04
C ASP A 499 -9.43 -0.23 35.18
N ASP A 500 -10.36 -0.96 35.79
CA ASP A 500 -11.52 -1.60 35.15
C ASP A 500 -12.68 -0.59 34.91
N ASP A 501 -12.57 0.65 35.37
CA ASP A 501 -13.57 1.69 35.10
C ASP A 501 -13.47 2.23 33.66
N GLU A 502 -14.42 1.86 32.81
CA GLU A 502 -14.49 2.29 31.41
C GLU A 502 -14.64 3.82 31.25
N THR A 503 -15.04 4.55 32.29
CA THR A 503 -15.42 5.98 32.21
C THR A 503 -14.33 6.97 32.63
N TYR A 504 -13.26 6.52 33.28
CA TYR A 504 -12.14 7.32 33.80
C TYR A 504 -12.52 8.77 34.19
N PRO A 505 -13.29 8.97 35.27
CA PRO A 505 -13.85 10.28 35.63
C PRO A 505 -12.81 11.40 35.77
N GLU A 506 -11.61 11.08 36.24
CA GLU A 506 -10.51 12.04 36.39
C GLU A 506 -9.95 12.49 35.04
N VAL A 507 -9.88 11.60 34.04
CA VAL A 507 -9.49 11.97 32.67
C VAL A 507 -10.57 12.86 32.06
N THR A 508 -11.85 12.50 32.23
CA THR A 508 -12.97 13.29 31.73
C THR A 508 -12.99 14.70 32.33
N LYS A 509 -12.88 14.84 33.66
CA LYS A 509 -12.77 16.14 34.34
C LYS A 509 -11.56 16.94 33.85
N TRP A 510 -10.44 16.26 33.60
CA TRP A 510 -9.24 16.91 33.10
C TRP A 510 -9.44 17.44 31.67
N ILE A 511 -10.06 16.66 30.78
CA ILE A 511 -10.39 17.09 29.42
C ILE A 511 -11.33 18.32 29.46
N ASP A 512 -12.37 18.28 30.29
CA ASP A 512 -13.34 19.37 30.42
C ASP A 512 -12.75 20.66 31.00
N ALA A 513 -11.64 20.57 31.74
CA ALA A 513 -10.93 21.72 32.28
C ALA A 513 -10.01 22.40 31.26
N LEU A 514 -9.72 21.76 30.12
CA LEU A 514 -8.90 22.34 29.06
C LEU A 514 -9.63 23.50 28.40
N LYS A 515 -8.86 24.50 27.97
CA LYS A 515 -9.35 25.66 27.21
C LYS A 515 -8.61 25.76 25.88
N LEU A 516 -8.68 24.69 25.08
CA LEU A 516 -8.10 24.66 23.73
C LEU A 516 -8.90 25.51 22.76
#